data_AF-B1ZRR3-F1
#
_entry.id   AF-B1ZRR3-F1
#
_cell.length_a   1.000
_cell.length_b   1.000
_cell.length_c   1.000
_cell.angle_alpha   90.00
_cell.angle_beta   90.00
_cell.angle_gamma   90.00
#
_symmetry.space_group_name_H-M   'P 1'
#
loop_
_entity.id
_entity.type
_entity.pdbx_description
1 polymer ?
#
loop_
_entity_poly.entity_id
_entity_poly.type
_entity_poly.pdbx_seq_one_letter_code
_entity_poly.pdbx_strand_id
1 'polypeptide(L)'
;MTPIEALRQHRQLCDELHQCALEENRFLRQQQRPLSAELVQRKGELLKRLDASLADLRTIPAGRLREPEARELLEHTRGRILQILQLDKENEQLLLRFSLSGPKPVAPSVSPSLAMLQKIYSRIS
;
A
#
# COMPACT_ATOMS: atom_id res chain seq x y z
N MET A 1 -4.42 23.26 20.64
CA MET A 1 -3.31 22.70 19.85
C MET A 1 -2.50 23.83 19.26
N THR A 2 -1.18 23.74 19.34
CA THR A 2 -0.30 24.65 18.61
C THR A 2 -0.23 24.25 17.12
N PRO A 3 0.08 25.19 16.21
CA PRO A 3 0.22 24.88 14.79
C PRO A 3 1.25 23.80 14.47
N ILE A 4 2.35 23.76 15.22
CA ILE A 4 3.41 22.78 15.06
C ILE A 4 2.93 21.39 15.49
N GLU A 5 2.18 21.28 16.59
CA GLU A 5 1.56 20.03 17.01
C GLU A 5 0.61 19.48 15.95
N ALA A 6 -0.23 20.33 15.36
CA ALA A 6 -1.14 19.94 14.28
C ALA A 6 -0.39 19.41 13.06
N LEU A 7 0.69 20.08 12.66
CA LEU A 7 1.53 19.62 11.54
C LEU A 7 2.27 18.31 11.86
N ARG A 8 2.75 18.12 13.09
CA ARG A 8 3.41 16.88 13.50
C ARG A 8 2.44 15.70 13.50
N GLN A 9 1.21 15.91 14.00
CA GLN A 9 0.15 14.91 13.94
C GLN A 9 -0.22 14.57 12.49
N HIS A 10 -0.36 15.58 11.63
CA HIS A 10 -0.62 15.37 10.21
C HIS A 10 0.48 14.56 9.53
N ARG A 11 1.75 14.89 9.80
CA ARG A 11 2.90 14.15 9.31
C ARG A 11 2.87 12.69 9.76
N GLN A 12 2.59 12.44 11.04
CA GLN A 12 2.49 11.07 11.55
C GLN A 12 1.39 10.27 10.83
N LEU A 13 0.24 10.89 10.55
CA LEU A 13 -0.81 10.25 9.73
C LEU A 13 -0.33 9.95 8.31
N CYS A 14 0.43 10.84 7.68
CA CYS A 14 1.04 10.55 6.38
C CYS A 14 2.06 9.40 6.46
N ASP A 15 2.88 9.32 7.50
CA ASP A 15 3.82 8.21 7.69
C ASP A 15 3.07 6.87 7.91
N GLU A 16 1.99 6.87 8.69
CA GLU A 16 1.09 5.72 8.88
C GLU A 16 0.44 5.29 7.55
N LEU A 17 -0.03 6.24 6.75
CA LEU A 17 -0.66 5.96 5.47
C LEU A 17 0.35 5.43 4.43
N HIS A 18 1.58 5.93 4.45
CA HIS A 18 2.67 5.39 3.63
C HIS A 18 3.03 3.95 4.02
N GLN A 19 3.08 3.63 5.32
CA GLN A 19 3.26 2.24 5.77
C GLN A 19 2.11 1.35 5.30
N CYS A 20 0.87 1.83 5.40
CA CYS A 20 -0.29 1.13 4.87
C CYS A 20 -0.14 0.86 3.35
N ALA A 21 0.27 1.85 2.56
CA ALA A 21 0.48 1.69 1.12
C ALA A 21 1.60 0.68 0.79
N LEU A 22 2.65 0.59 1.60
CA LEU A 22 3.70 -0.43 1.48
C LEU A 22 3.19 -1.84 1.82
N GLU A 23 2.37 -1.97 2.87
CA GLU A 23 1.72 -3.22 3.23
C GLU A 23 0.81 -3.70 2.09
N GLU A 24 0.04 -2.79 1.48
CA GLU A 24 -0.77 -3.06 0.29
C GLU A 24 0.10 -3.53 -0.89
N ASN A 25 1.20 -2.83 -1.18
CA ASN A 25 2.11 -3.20 -2.27
C ASN A 25 2.68 -4.61 -2.07
N ARG A 26 3.11 -4.92 -0.85
CA ARG A 26 3.61 -6.25 -0.48
C ARG A 26 2.52 -7.31 -0.62
N PHE A 27 1.31 -7.04 -0.15
CA PHE A 27 0.18 -7.95 -0.24
C PHE A 27 -0.18 -8.25 -1.70
N LEU A 28 -0.27 -7.21 -2.53
CA LEU A 28 -0.55 -7.32 -3.97
C LEU A 28 0.52 -8.15 -4.68
N ARG A 29 1.80 -7.91 -4.39
CA ARG A 29 2.91 -8.68 -4.98
C ARG A 29 2.91 -10.15 -4.55
N GLN A 30 2.60 -10.45 -3.29
CA GLN A 30 2.70 -11.79 -2.73
C GLN A 30 1.46 -12.65 -2.99
N GLN A 31 0.27 -12.11 -2.75
CA GLN A 31 -0.97 -12.88 -2.82
C GLN A 31 -1.63 -12.83 -4.20
N GLN A 32 -1.30 -11.83 -5.03
CA GLN A 32 -1.92 -11.59 -6.35
C GLN A 32 -3.47 -11.60 -6.29
N ARG A 33 -4.01 -11.12 -5.16
CA ARG A 33 -5.43 -11.12 -4.83
C ARG A 33 -5.86 -9.72 -4.41
N PRO A 34 -7.16 -9.39 -4.52
CA PRO A 34 -7.68 -8.13 -4.01
C PRO A 34 -7.36 -7.97 -2.53
N LEU A 35 -7.16 -6.73 -2.08
CA LEU A 35 -6.79 -6.39 -0.71
C LEU A 35 -7.77 -7.03 0.29
N SER A 36 -7.25 -7.45 1.44
CA SER A 36 -8.09 -7.91 2.54
C SER A 36 -9.04 -6.79 3.00
N ALA A 37 -10.24 -7.17 3.45
CA ALA A 37 -11.22 -6.22 3.97
C ALA A 37 -10.65 -5.39 5.14
N GLU A 38 -9.76 -5.99 5.93
CA GLU A 38 -9.04 -5.34 7.04
C GLU A 38 -8.13 -4.19 6.56
N LEU A 39 -7.36 -4.39 5.49
CA LEU A 39 -6.49 -3.34 4.93
C LEU A 39 -7.32 -2.19 4.35
N VAL A 40 -8.42 -2.51 3.66
CA VAL A 40 -9.34 -1.50 3.11
C VAL A 40 -9.99 -0.67 4.21
N GLN A 41 -10.46 -1.31 5.28
CA GLN A 41 -11.03 -0.61 6.44
C GLN A 41 -9.99 0.30 7.11
N ARG A 42 -8.78 -0.23 7.35
CA ARG A 42 -7.68 0.53 7.98
C ARG A 42 -7.29 1.75 7.15
N LYS A 43 -7.18 1.61 5.83
CA LYS A 43 -6.93 2.75 4.91
C LYS A 43 -8.07 3.77 4.97
N GLY A 44 -9.31 3.31 4.99
CA GLY A 44 -10.48 4.19 5.13
C GLY A 44 -10.50 5.00 6.42
N GLU A 45 -10.14 4.39 7.56
CA GLU A 45 -10.03 5.08 8.84
C GLU A 45 -8.88 6.10 8.85
N LEU A 46 -7.73 5.73 8.30
CA LEU A 46 -6.57 6.63 8.18
C LEU A 46 -6.89 7.84 7.30
N LEU A 47 -7.60 7.65 6.18
CA LEU A 47 -8.03 8.75 5.31
C LEU A 47 -9.01 9.70 6.03
N LYS A 48 -9.98 9.18 6.78
CA LYS A 48 -10.88 10.03 7.58
C LYS A 48 -10.13 10.86 8.63
N ARG A 49 -9.13 10.27 9.29
CA ARG A 49 -8.27 10.98 10.26
C ARG A 49 -7.42 12.04 9.55
N LEU A 50 -6.93 11.75 8.34
CA LEU A 50 -6.19 12.70 7.52
C LEU A 50 -7.05 13.90 7.13
N ASP A 51 -8.30 13.67 6.69
CA ASP A 51 -9.24 14.72 6.32
C ASP A 51 -9.56 15.64 7.50
N ALA A 52 -9.79 15.07 8.69
CA ALA A 52 -9.99 15.84 9.91
C ALA A 52 -8.76 16.69 10.25
N SER A 53 -7.57 16.09 10.17
CA SER A 53 -6.31 16.80 10.41
C SER A 53 -6.06 17.92 9.40
N LEU A 54 -6.42 17.73 8.12
CA LEU A 54 -6.35 18.77 7.09
C LEU A 54 -7.34 19.90 7.36
N ALA A 55 -8.56 19.59 7.81
CA ALA A 55 -9.54 20.60 8.20
C ALA A 55 -8.99 21.47 9.33
N ASP A 56 -8.42 20.86 10.37
CA ASP A 56 -7.78 21.56 11.48
C ASP A 56 -6.62 22.43 11.01
N LEU A 57 -5.75 21.92 10.14
CA LEU A 57 -4.64 22.69 9.56
C LEU A 57 -5.10 23.92 8.76
N ARG A 58 -6.22 23.82 8.05
CA ARG A 58 -6.78 24.94 7.28
C ARG A 58 -7.32 26.07 8.15
N THR A 59 -7.67 25.79 9.41
CA THR A 59 -8.11 26.81 10.37
C THR A 59 -6.95 27.64 10.94
N ILE A 60 -5.71 27.19 10.76
CA ILE A 60 -4.53 27.87 11.29
C ILE A 60 -4.18 29.09 10.42
N PRO A 61 -4.01 30.29 11.00
CA PRO A 61 -3.59 31.47 10.25
C PRO A 61 -2.21 31.28 9.61
N ALA A 62 -2.08 31.61 8.33
CA ALA A 62 -0.84 31.50 7.55
C ALA A 62 0.36 32.24 8.18
N GLY A 63 0.10 33.27 9.01
CA GLY A 63 1.13 33.98 9.75
C GLY A 63 1.91 33.13 10.75
N ARG A 64 1.29 32.08 11.33
CA ARG A 64 1.97 31.15 12.26
C ARG A 64 2.74 30.03 11.54
N LEU A 65 2.59 29.89 10.23
CA LEU A 65 3.31 28.91 9.39
C LEU A 65 4.61 29.49 8.81
N ARG A 66 4.99 30.72 9.17
CA ARG A 66 6.25 31.36 8.74
C ARG A 66 7.48 30.92 9.54
N GLU A 67 7.27 30.19 10.63
CA GLU A 67 8.37 29.64 11.42
C GLU A 67 9.18 28.66 10.57
N PRO A 68 10.52 28.71 10.61
CA PRO A 68 11.38 27.85 9.78
C PRO A 68 11.11 26.36 10.03
N GLU A 69 10.87 25.97 11.28
CA GLU A 69 10.52 24.59 11.65
C GLU A 69 9.21 24.12 11.00
N ALA A 70 8.19 24.98 10.95
CA ALA A 70 6.92 24.67 10.31
C ALA A 70 7.07 24.49 8.79
N ARG A 71 7.97 25.26 8.15
CA ARG A 71 8.28 25.13 6.72
C ARG A 71 8.99 23.81 6.40
N GLU A 72 10.01 23.45 7.16
CA GLU A 72 10.71 22.17 6.99
C GLU A 72 9.74 21.01 7.15
N LEU A 73 8.87 21.07 8.17
CA LEU A 73 7.88 20.03 8.43
C LEU A 73 6.87 19.89 7.29
N LEU A 74 6.44 21.00 6.69
CA LEU A 74 5.57 21.01 5.51
C LEU A 74 6.25 20.39 4.29
N GLU A 75 7.50 20.75 4.00
CA GLU A 75 8.24 20.20 2.86
C GLU A 75 8.47 18.70 3.00
N HIS A 76 8.82 18.23 4.20
CA HIS A 76 8.90 16.79 4.47
C HIS A 76 7.57 16.08 4.29
N THR A 77 6.47 16.68 4.75
CA THR A 77 5.14 16.11 4.60
C THR A 77 4.72 16.05 3.14
N ARG A 78 5.01 17.07 2.34
CA ARG A 78 4.80 17.08 0.89
C ARG A 78 5.57 15.95 0.20
N GLY A 79 6.86 15.79 0.54
CA GLY A 79 7.66 14.68 0.03
C GLY A 79 7.03 13.33 0.34
N ARG A 80 6.50 13.15 1.55
CA ARG A 80 5.81 11.91 1.93
C ARG A 80 4.52 11.69 1.14
N ILE A 81 3.72 12.72 0.94
CA ILE A 81 2.49 12.64 0.13
C ILE A 81 2.81 12.20 -1.30
N LEU A 82 3.87 12.74 -1.91
CA LEU A 82 4.30 12.32 -3.25
C LEU A 82 4.72 10.84 -3.29
N GLN A 83 5.42 10.36 -2.27
CA GLN A 83 5.78 8.94 -2.16
C GLN A 83 4.56 8.03 -2.03
N ILE A 84 3.56 8.43 -1.24
CA ILE A 84 2.28 7.73 -1.12
C ILE A 84 1.61 7.64 -2.50
N LEU A 85 1.48 8.77 -3.20
CA LEU A 85 0.83 8.81 -4.52
C LEU A 85 1.55 7.93 -5.54
N GLN A 86 2.88 7.89 -5.49
CA GLN A 86 3.66 7.02 -6.36
C GLN A 86 3.41 5.54 -6.04
N LEU A 87 3.38 5.17 -4.76
CA LEU A 87 3.06 3.80 -4.33
C LEU A 87 1.62 3.41 -4.68
N ASP A 88 0.65 4.30 -4.51
CA ASP A 88 -0.75 4.07 -4.89
C ASP A 88 -0.86 3.81 -6.40
N LYS A 89 -0.16 4.60 -7.24
CA LYS A 89 -0.10 4.36 -8.68
C LYS A 89 0.50 2.99 -9.02
N GLU A 90 1.54 2.56 -8.32
CA GLU A 90 2.12 1.22 -8.48
C GLU A 90 1.13 0.12 -8.06
N ASN A 91 0.41 0.32 -6.95
CA ASN A 91 -0.61 -0.59 -6.44
C ASN A 91 -1.76 -0.74 -7.43
N GLU A 92 -2.26 0.36 -8.00
CA GLU A 92 -3.27 0.36 -9.06
C GLU A 92 -2.79 -0.39 -10.31
N GLN A 93 -1.54 -0.17 -10.74
CA GLN A 93 -0.97 -0.90 -11.88
C GLN A 93 -0.87 -2.40 -11.62
N LEU A 94 -0.49 -2.81 -10.40
CA LEU A 94 -0.47 -4.21 -10.00
C LEU A 94 -1.89 -4.80 -10.01
N LEU A 95 -2.86 -4.10 -9.42
CA LEU A 95 -4.28 -4.49 -9.42
C LEU A 95 -4.83 -4.66 -10.83
N LEU A 96 -4.56 -3.71 -11.74
CA LEU A 96 -4.97 -3.78 -13.14
C LEU A 96 -4.31 -4.97 -13.85
N ARG A 97 -3.01 -5.19 -13.65
CA ARG A 97 -2.30 -6.35 -14.23
C ARG A 97 -2.91 -7.66 -13.77
N PHE A 98 -3.27 -7.80 -12.51
CA PHE A 98 -3.92 -9.02 -12.00
C PHE A 98 -5.35 -9.17 -12.52
N SER A 99 -6.10 -8.07 -12.59
CA SER A 99 -7.46 -8.06 -13.15
C SER A 99 -7.48 -8.46 -14.63
N LEU A 100 -6.46 -8.04 -15.40
CA LEU A 100 -6.30 -8.35 -16.81
C LEU A 100 -5.63 -9.70 -17.08
N SER A 101 -4.76 -10.18 -16.18
CA SER A 101 -4.06 -11.45 -16.36
C SER A 101 -4.93 -12.68 -16.05
N GLY A 102 -6.14 -12.49 -15.50
CA GLY A 102 -7.02 -13.57 -15.06
C GLY A 102 -6.36 -14.45 -13.99
N PRO A 103 -7.09 -15.40 -13.37
CA PRO A 103 -6.46 -16.41 -12.56
C PRO A 103 -5.50 -17.18 -13.46
N LYS A 104 -4.18 -17.00 -13.27
CA LYS A 104 -3.19 -17.87 -13.89
C LYS A 104 -3.63 -19.29 -13.54
N PRO A 105 -3.91 -20.17 -14.53
CA PRO A 105 -4.28 -21.52 -14.22
C PRO A 105 -3.16 -22.07 -13.36
N VAL A 106 -3.51 -22.48 -12.14
CA VAL A 106 -2.64 -23.29 -11.31
C VAL A 106 -2.27 -24.44 -12.23
N ALA A 107 -1.00 -24.49 -12.68
CA ALA A 107 -0.54 -25.57 -13.51
C ALA A 107 -0.95 -26.86 -12.79
N PRO A 108 -1.71 -27.77 -13.42
CA PRO A 108 -2.12 -28.99 -12.76
C PRO A 108 -0.85 -29.64 -12.23
N SER A 109 -0.85 -29.92 -10.92
CA SER A 109 0.18 -30.69 -10.26
C SER A 109 0.54 -31.84 -11.18
N VAL A 110 1.80 -31.90 -11.60
CA VAL A 110 2.31 -32.90 -12.52
C VAL A 110 1.97 -34.26 -11.93
N SER A 111 0.90 -34.88 -12.42
CA SER A 111 0.62 -36.28 -12.16
C SER A 111 1.86 -37.04 -12.61
N PRO A 112 2.40 -37.97 -11.81
CA PRO A 112 3.63 -38.68 -12.16
C PRO A 112 3.45 -39.26 -13.55
N SER A 113 4.27 -38.77 -14.48
CA SER A 113 4.12 -39.04 -15.90
C SER A 113 4.17 -40.54 -16.13
N LEU A 114 3.40 -41.00 -17.10
CA LEU A 114 3.33 -42.39 -17.57
C LEU A 114 4.74 -42.99 -17.84
N ALA A 115 5.74 -42.15 -18.09
CA ALA A 115 7.16 -42.48 -18.18
C ALA A 115 7.76 -43.09 -16.90
N MET A 116 7.27 -42.72 -15.71
CA MET A 116 7.70 -43.29 -14.44
C MET A 116 7.13 -44.70 -14.23
N LEU A 117 5.89 -44.94 -14.65
CA LEU A 117 5.25 -46.27 -14.64
C LEU A 117 5.88 -47.22 -15.67
N GLN A 118 6.24 -46.72 -16.86
CA GLN A 118 6.95 -47.51 -17.89
C GLN A 118 8.32 -47.99 -17.42
N LYS A 119 9.07 -47.16 -16.68
CA LYS A 119 10.37 -47.54 -16.10
C LYS A 119 10.27 -48.60 -15.00
N ILE A 120 9.15 -48.68 -14.30
CA ILE A 120 8.92 -49.67 -13.26
C ILE A 120 8.64 -51.03 -13.90
N TYR A 121 7.79 -51.08 -14.93
CA TYR A 121 7.46 -52.33 -15.62
C TYR A 121 8.63 -52.89 -16.46
N SER A 122 9.49 -52.04 -17.02
CA SER A 122 10.66 -52.48 -17.80
C SER A 122 11.79 -53.09 -16.96
N ARG A 123 11.69 -53.09 -15.63
CA ARG A 123 12.69 -53.71 -14.72
C ARG A 123 12.27 -55.08 -14.20
N ILE A 124 11.05 -55.51 -14.47
CA ILE A 124 10.46 -56.74 -13.93
C ILE A 124 10.24 -57.79 -15.06
N SER A 125 10.63 -57.50 -16.31
CA SER A 125 10.80 -58.46 -17.40
C SER A 125 12.28 -58.74 -17.65
#